data_AF-A0A327KJW5-F1
#
_entry.id   AF-A0A327KJW5-F1
#
_cell.length_a   1.000
_cell.length_b   1.000
_cell.length_c   1.000
_cell.angle_alpha   90.00
_cell.angle_beta   90.00
_cell.angle_gamma   90.00
#
_symmetry.space_group_name_H-M   'P 1'
#
loop_
_entity.id
_entity.type
_entity.pdbx_description
1 polymer ?
#
loop_
_entity_poly.entity_id
_entity_poly.type
_entity_poly.pdbx_seq_one_letter_code
_entity_poly.pdbx_strand_id
1 'polypeptide(L)'
;MSDVVDIAGEAGLVPVSFKTGRAHAPRLSEPYVPGRRHPRFWTEAELDVIREWYPKGGVVACAARLPQHHSGKAGIYQRAAQLGLHAPRERGGGEKSPIVPPSDIDDILRREYAAQDGRRRGAIDAIADRLGLPRWWVTKRATKLGLTMAHKKEPPWTAAETALMSEVPLHDPEKAARIFREHGFARSPTAIVCRAKRLNLSRRFSEGLSAHQAAEILGFDSKTMGTYLIAGDCRATKRDDQRLPQQGGSRWVIAPADLRRFVLDHLDRIDLRKVDKVAFVGLIAGETEPPATPAAALPAPREKPDGATVVITVDGLGDIAVPARVLGRHARTCRNYSRGE
;
A
#
# COMPACT_ATOMS: atom_id res chain seq x y z
N MET A 1 87.76 9.53 -0.19
CA MET A 1 87.54 8.12 0.19
C MET A 1 86.32 8.13 1.07
N SER A 2 85.21 7.79 0.43
CA SER A 2 83.85 7.87 0.93
C SER A 2 83.53 6.54 1.58
N ASP A 3 82.97 6.54 2.79
CA ASP A 3 82.15 5.44 3.26
C ASP A 3 80.75 5.99 3.53
N VAL A 4 79.86 5.58 2.62
CA VAL A 4 78.44 5.88 2.58
C VAL A 4 77.75 4.93 3.55
N VAL A 5 77.06 5.49 4.55
CA VAL A 5 76.20 4.70 5.45
C VAL A 5 74.87 4.50 4.73
N ASP A 6 74.67 3.30 4.19
CA ASP A 6 73.39 2.82 3.66
C ASP A 6 72.37 2.67 4.81
N ILE A 7 71.44 3.62 4.90
CA ILE A 7 70.22 3.49 5.69
C ILE A 7 69.12 3.03 4.73
N ALA A 8 69.04 1.72 4.51
CA ALA A 8 67.94 1.10 3.78
C ALA A 8 67.43 -0.12 4.55
N GLY A 9 66.34 0.09 5.29
CA GLY A 9 65.59 -0.95 5.96
C GLY A 9 64.13 -0.56 5.99
N GLU A 10 63.47 -0.70 4.84
CA GLU A 10 62.03 -0.50 4.64
C GLU A 10 61.22 -1.30 5.67
N ALA A 11 60.69 -0.62 6.69
CA ALA A 11 59.60 -1.17 7.49
C ALA A 11 58.32 -1.12 6.65
N GLY A 12 58.15 -2.11 5.77
CA GLY A 12 56.94 -2.31 4.99
C GLY A 12 55.72 -2.40 5.91
N LEU A 13 54.76 -1.49 5.72
CA LEU A 13 53.49 -1.49 6.44
C LEU A 13 52.76 -2.81 6.19
N VAL A 14 52.53 -3.58 7.26
CA VAL A 14 51.78 -4.83 7.20
C VAL A 14 50.34 -4.53 6.76
N PRO A 15 49.83 -5.14 5.67
CA PRO A 15 48.47 -4.91 5.21
C PRO A 15 47.47 -5.44 6.22
N VAL A 16 46.70 -4.53 6.84
CA VAL A 16 45.63 -4.89 7.77
C VAL A 16 44.45 -5.45 6.98
N SER A 17 44.13 -6.71 7.20
CA SER A 17 42.98 -7.37 6.59
C SER A 17 41.67 -6.77 7.12
N PHE A 18 40.94 -6.02 6.28
CA PHE A 18 39.61 -5.49 6.61
C PHE A 18 38.50 -6.57 6.61
N LYS A 19 38.84 -7.86 6.78
CA LYS A 19 37.84 -8.91 7.01
C LYS A 19 37.35 -8.86 8.46
N THR A 20 36.72 -7.75 8.87
CA THR A 20 35.79 -7.78 9.99
C THR A 20 34.57 -8.56 9.51
N GLY A 21 34.56 -9.87 9.77
CA GLY A 21 33.39 -10.69 9.57
C GLY A 21 32.29 -10.18 10.49
N ARG A 22 31.46 -9.25 10.01
CA ARG A 22 30.12 -9.10 10.58
C ARG A 22 29.52 -10.48 10.52
N ALA A 23 29.16 -11.05 11.67
CA ALA A 23 28.42 -12.30 11.72
C ALA A 23 27.19 -12.11 10.83
N HIS A 24 27.23 -12.68 9.63
CA HIS A 24 26.13 -12.58 8.70
C HIS A 24 25.08 -13.49 9.30
N ALA A 25 24.16 -12.90 10.07
CA ALA A 25 23.03 -13.64 10.61
C ALA A 25 22.44 -14.45 9.44
N PRO A 26 22.16 -15.75 9.65
CA PRO A 26 21.66 -16.59 8.58
C PRO A 26 20.46 -15.89 7.96
N ARG A 27 20.43 -15.80 6.64
CA ARG A 27 19.22 -15.34 5.95
C ARG A 27 18.10 -16.26 6.43
N LEU A 28 17.06 -15.69 7.04
CA LEU A 28 15.89 -16.46 7.46
C LEU A 28 15.17 -17.10 6.25
N SER A 29 15.39 -16.57 5.05
CA SER A 29 14.94 -17.17 3.81
C SER A 29 15.96 -18.18 3.29
N GLU A 30 15.48 -19.32 2.81
CA GLU A 30 16.28 -20.29 2.05
C GLU A 30 17.12 -19.59 0.97
N PRO A 31 18.38 -20.02 0.75
CA PRO A 31 19.22 -19.49 -0.33
C PRO A 31 18.50 -19.52 -1.68
N TYR A 32 18.68 -18.48 -2.48
CA TYR A 32 18.17 -18.46 -3.85
C TYR A 32 18.85 -19.59 -4.65
N VAL A 33 18.04 -20.52 -5.15
CA VAL A 33 18.50 -21.59 -6.03
C VAL A 33 18.17 -21.19 -7.47
N PRO A 34 19.17 -20.94 -8.34
CA PRO A 34 18.94 -20.63 -9.74
C PRO A 34 18.06 -21.71 -10.40
N GLY A 35 17.02 -21.29 -11.13
CA GLY A 35 16.06 -22.20 -11.77
C GLY A 35 14.92 -22.70 -10.88
N ARG A 36 15.02 -22.61 -9.55
CA ARG A 36 13.93 -22.94 -8.62
C ARG A 36 12.93 -21.78 -8.57
N ARG A 37 11.81 -21.92 -9.28
CA ARG A 37 10.69 -20.97 -9.20
C ARG A 37 9.84 -21.28 -7.96
N HIS A 38 9.37 -20.24 -7.28
CA HIS A 38 8.45 -20.44 -6.16
C HIS A 38 7.14 -21.06 -6.68
N PRO A 39 6.54 -22.06 -5.99
CA PRO A 39 5.28 -22.70 -6.37
C PRO A 39 4.05 -21.78 -6.45
N ARG A 40 4.23 -20.47 -6.30
CA ARG A 40 3.17 -19.45 -6.39
C ARG A 40 3.09 -18.86 -7.80
N PHE A 41 4.15 -19.03 -8.59
CA PHE A 41 4.21 -18.50 -9.95
C PHE A 41 3.78 -19.58 -10.92
N TRP A 42 2.88 -19.20 -11.83
CA TRP A 42 2.43 -20.08 -12.91
C TRP A 42 3.60 -20.48 -13.81
N THR A 43 3.73 -21.77 -14.07
CA THR A 43 4.68 -22.29 -15.06
C THR A 43 4.05 -22.29 -16.45
N GLU A 44 4.85 -22.29 -17.52
CA GLU A 44 4.29 -22.29 -18.88
C GLU A 44 3.44 -23.54 -19.14
N ALA A 45 3.89 -24.70 -18.64
CA ALA A 45 3.14 -25.94 -18.71
C ALA A 45 1.75 -25.84 -18.05
N GLU A 46 1.64 -25.16 -16.90
CA GLU A 46 0.34 -24.92 -16.27
C GLU A 46 -0.53 -23.95 -17.08
N LEU A 47 0.08 -22.96 -17.73
CA LEU A 47 -0.65 -22.05 -18.61
C LEU A 47 -1.19 -22.75 -19.84
N ASP A 48 -0.42 -23.68 -20.41
CA ASP A 48 -0.86 -24.52 -21.53
C ASP A 48 -2.07 -25.37 -21.15
N VAL A 49 -2.08 -25.94 -19.94
CA VAL A 49 -3.25 -26.63 -19.40
C VAL A 49 -4.47 -25.71 -19.34
N ILE A 50 -4.32 -24.45 -18.90
CA ILE A 50 -5.46 -23.51 -18.88
C ILE A 50 -5.90 -23.17 -20.31
N ARG A 51 -4.96 -22.86 -21.23
CA ARG A 51 -5.27 -22.53 -22.63
C ARG A 51 -6.05 -23.64 -23.32
N GLU A 52 -5.66 -24.89 -23.08
CA GLU A 52 -6.28 -26.04 -23.74
C GLU A 52 -7.63 -26.42 -23.11
N TRP A 53 -7.71 -26.47 -21.78
CA TRP A 53 -8.84 -27.11 -21.09
C TRP A 53 -9.91 -26.12 -20.62
N TYR A 54 -9.56 -24.86 -20.38
CA TYR A 54 -10.53 -23.86 -19.91
C TYR A 54 -11.64 -23.59 -20.94
N PRO A 55 -11.36 -23.47 -22.25
CA PRO A 55 -12.41 -23.31 -23.26
C PRO A 55 -13.27 -24.56 -23.48
N LYS A 56 -12.81 -25.75 -23.06
CA LYS A 56 -13.51 -27.03 -23.26
C LYS A 56 -14.42 -27.40 -22.08
N GLY A 57 -14.03 -27.06 -20.85
CA GLY A 57 -14.79 -27.45 -19.64
C GLY A 57 -14.61 -26.53 -18.44
N GLY A 58 -14.15 -25.30 -18.69
CA GLY A 58 -14.00 -24.27 -17.67
C GLY A 58 -13.06 -24.67 -16.52
N VAL A 59 -13.38 -24.16 -15.33
CA VAL A 59 -12.55 -24.36 -14.13
C VAL A 59 -12.44 -25.83 -13.71
N VAL A 60 -13.51 -26.62 -13.87
CA VAL A 60 -13.51 -28.03 -13.45
C VAL A 60 -12.51 -28.84 -14.28
N ALA A 61 -12.47 -28.60 -15.60
CA ALA A 61 -11.54 -29.29 -16.49
C ALA A 61 -10.06 -28.94 -16.20
N CYS A 62 -9.77 -27.68 -15.87
CA CYS A 62 -8.44 -27.24 -15.48
C CYS A 62 -8.03 -27.76 -14.09
N ALA A 63 -8.92 -27.70 -13.10
CA ALA A 63 -8.62 -28.09 -11.72
C ALA A 63 -8.21 -29.57 -11.60
N ALA A 64 -8.76 -30.44 -12.46
CA ALA A 64 -8.40 -31.85 -12.52
C ALA A 64 -6.99 -32.13 -13.08
N ARG A 65 -6.38 -31.16 -13.78
CA ARG A 65 -5.11 -31.30 -14.51
C ARG A 65 -3.99 -30.40 -13.98
N LEU A 66 -4.33 -29.44 -13.13
CA LEU A 66 -3.38 -28.55 -12.48
C LEU A 66 -2.86 -29.18 -11.18
N PRO A 67 -1.61 -28.86 -10.80
CA PRO A 67 -1.08 -29.31 -9.52
C PRO A 67 -1.88 -28.73 -8.35
N GLN A 68 -1.87 -29.43 -7.20
CA GLN A 68 -2.71 -29.10 -6.05
C GLN A 68 -2.59 -27.65 -5.56
N HIS A 69 -1.42 -27.02 -5.73
CA HIS A 69 -1.20 -25.63 -5.32
C HIS A 69 -1.90 -24.60 -6.22
N HIS A 70 -2.25 -24.96 -7.47
CA HIS A 70 -2.91 -24.10 -8.46
C HIS A 70 -4.30 -24.62 -8.90
N SER A 71 -4.79 -25.72 -8.32
CA SER A 71 -6.14 -26.27 -8.59
C SER A 71 -7.28 -25.43 -7.98
N GLY A 72 -6.96 -24.37 -7.23
CA GLY A 72 -7.94 -23.46 -6.63
C GLY A 72 -8.74 -22.67 -7.67
N LYS A 73 -10.07 -22.73 -7.58
CA LYS A 73 -11.00 -22.10 -8.54
C LYS A 73 -10.70 -20.62 -8.83
N ALA A 74 -10.42 -19.84 -7.79
CA ALA A 74 -10.15 -18.40 -7.92
C ALA A 74 -8.88 -18.10 -8.73
N GLY A 75 -7.81 -18.89 -8.53
CA GLY A 75 -6.56 -18.74 -9.28
C GLY A 75 -6.75 -19.04 -10.76
N ILE A 76 -7.49 -20.12 -11.07
CA ILE A 76 -7.81 -20.51 -12.44
C ILE A 76 -8.65 -19.43 -13.13
N TYR A 77 -9.70 -18.91 -12.47
CA TYR A 77 -10.51 -17.81 -13.02
C TYR A 77 -9.67 -16.56 -13.32
N GLN A 78 -8.86 -16.14 -12.35
CA GLN A 78 -8.01 -14.96 -12.51
C GLN A 78 -7.04 -15.15 -13.68
N ARG A 79 -6.44 -16.35 -13.80
CA ARG A 79 -5.46 -16.61 -14.84
C ARG A 79 -6.09 -16.76 -16.22
N ALA A 80 -7.22 -17.45 -16.33
CA ALA A 80 -7.99 -17.53 -17.56
C ALA A 80 -8.43 -16.13 -18.04
N ALA A 81 -8.88 -15.26 -17.12
CA ALA A 81 -9.23 -13.88 -17.46
C ALA A 81 -8.01 -13.08 -17.97
N GLN A 82 -6.84 -13.24 -17.36
CA GLN A 82 -5.59 -12.62 -17.85
C GLN A 82 -5.16 -13.15 -19.22
N LEU A 83 -5.45 -14.40 -19.53
CA LEU A 83 -5.20 -15.03 -20.83
C LEU A 83 -6.30 -14.75 -21.86
N GLY A 84 -7.36 -14.01 -21.49
CA GLY A 84 -8.49 -13.72 -22.38
C GLY A 84 -9.34 -14.95 -22.74
N LEU A 85 -9.29 -16.01 -21.93
CA LEU A 85 -9.98 -17.26 -22.18
C LEU A 85 -11.40 -17.21 -21.60
N HIS A 86 -12.34 -17.75 -22.36
CA HIS A 86 -13.73 -17.89 -21.96
C HIS A 86 -14.09 -19.36 -21.86
N ALA A 87 -14.76 -19.73 -20.76
CA ALA A 87 -15.34 -21.06 -20.62
C ALA A 87 -16.48 -21.20 -21.64
N PRO A 88 -16.79 -22.43 -22.10
CA PRO A 88 -17.90 -22.64 -23.00
C PRO A 88 -19.17 -22.18 -22.28
N ARG A 89 -19.90 -21.25 -22.88
CA ARG A 89 -21.21 -20.87 -22.39
C ARG A 89 -22.09 -22.10 -22.52
N GLU A 90 -22.46 -22.73 -21.41
CA GLU A 90 -23.62 -23.61 -21.41
C GLU A 90 -24.77 -22.84 -22.05
N ARG A 91 -25.36 -23.40 -23.11
CA ARG A 91 -26.40 -22.75 -23.93
C ARG A 91 -27.68 -22.41 -23.15
N GLY A 92 -27.76 -22.80 -21.88
CA GLY A 92 -28.65 -22.17 -20.92
C GLY A 92 -27.79 -21.42 -19.92
N GLY A 93 -27.88 -20.09 -19.88
CA GLY A 93 -27.79 -19.44 -18.57
C GLY A 93 -28.95 -20.01 -17.79
N GLY A 94 -28.73 -21.14 -17.09
CA GLY A 94 -29.79 -21.88 -16.43
C GLY A 94 -30.64 -20.88 -15.67
N GLU A 95 -31.96 -20.92 -15.90
CA GLU A 95 -32.88 -20.12 -15.09
C GLU A 95 -32.43 -20.30 -13.65
N LYS A 96 -32.06 -19.18 -13.00
CA LYS A 96 -31.58 -19.20 -11.63
C LYS A 96 -32.65 -19.94 -10.84
N SER A 97 -32.42 -21.21 -10.52
CA SER A 97 -33.43 -22.02 -9.86
C SER A 97 -33.80 -21.26 -8.59
N PRO A 98 -35.09 -20.92 -8.41
CA PRO A 98 -35.49 -20.17 -7.24
C PRO A 98 -35.04 -20.96 -6.02
N ILE A 99 -34.31 -20.31 -5.12
CA ILE A 99 -33.87 -20.92 -3.88
C ILE A 99 -35.14 -21.24 -3.08
N VAL A 100 -35.39 -22.53 -2.82
CA VAL A 100 -36.52 -23.01 -2.02
C VAL A 100 -35.98 -23.28 -0.61
N PRO A 101 -36.11 -22.33 0.33
CA PRO A 101 -35.72 -22.59 1.72
C PRO A 101 -36.74 -23.49 2.41
N PRO A 102 -36.33 -24.26 3.44
CA PRO A 102 -37.25 -24.91 4.36
C PRO A 102 -38.23 -23.89 5.00
N SER A 103 -39.44 -24.33 5.33
CA SER A 103 -40.47 -23.45 5.93
C SER A 103 -40.09 -22.95 7.32
N ASP A 104 -39.29 -23.72 8.07
CA ASP A 104 -38.81 -23.45 9.43
C ASP A 104 -37.42 -22.78 9.47
N ILE A 105 -36.93 -22.29 8.32
CA ILE A 105 -35.58 -21.76 8.16
C ILE A 105 -35.24 -20.65 9.17
N ASP A 106 -36.18 -19.77 9.48
CA ASP A 106 -35.93 -18.64 10.38
C ASP A 106 -35.70 -19.10 11.82
N ASP A 107 -36.42 -20.12 12.27
CA ASP A 107 -36.29 -20.66 13.62
C ASP A 107 -35.01 -21.47 13.77
N ILE A 108 -34.65 -22.22 12.72
CA ILE A 108 -33.34 -22.87 12.61
C ILE A 108 -32.22 -21.82 12.74
N LEU A 109 -32.31 -20.71 11.99
CA LEU A 109 -31.30 -19.66 12.03
C LEU A 109 -31.21 -19.00 13.40
N ARG A 110 -32.32 -18.68 14.05
CA ARG A 110 -32.32 -18.09 15.41
C ARG A 110 -31.66 -19.02 16.42
N ARG A 111 -32.03 -20.30 16.42
CA ARG A 111 -31.50 -21.31 17.34
C ARG A 111 -29.99 -21.52 17.13
N GLU A 112 -29.56 -21.67 15.88
CA GLU A 112 -28.17 -22.01 15.58
C GLU A 112 -27.23 -20.81 15.69
N TYR A 113 -27.68 -19.60 15.35
CA TYR A 113 -26.90 -18.39 15.63
C TYR A 113 -26.71 -18.17 17.14
N ALA A 114 -27.72 -18.48 17.96
CA ALA A 114 -27.62 -18.39 19.41
C ALA A 114 -26.70 -19.49 19.99
N ALA A 115 -26.77 -20.71 19.46
CA ALA A 115 -25.99 -21.86 19.96
C ALA A 115 -24.52 -21.85 19.53
N GLN A 116 -24.19 -21.43 18.30
CA GLN A 116 -22.83 -21.52 17.75
C GLN A 116 -21.95 -20.31 18.06
N ASP A 117 -22.47 -19.32 18.80
CA ASP A 117 -21.92 -17.96 18.87
C ASP A 117 -21.69 -17.44 17.44
N GLY A 118 -22.75 -16.93 16.79
CA GLY A 118 -22.75 -16.49 15.38
C GLY A 118 -21.67 -15.46 14.97
N ARG A 119 -20.78 -15.07 15.89
CA ARG A 119 -19.54 -14.31 15.67
C ARG A 119 -18.35 -15.18 15.29
N ARG A 120 -18.40 -16.49 15.54
CA ARG A 120 -17.32 -17.44 15.20
C ARG A 120 -17.15 -17.54 13.69
N ARG A 121 -15.90 -17.38 13.24
CA ARG A 121 -15.52 -17.55 11.84
C ARG A 121 -15.91 -18.97 11.38
N GLY A 122 -16.70 -19.06 10.31
CA GLY A 122 -17.14 -20.33 9.70
C GLY A 122 -18.52 -20.85 10.15
N ALA A 123 -19.15 -20.24 11.16
CA ALA A 123 -20.49 -20.69 11.62
C ALA A 123 -21.56 -20.59 10.50
N ILE A 124 -21.54 -19.49 9.74
CA ILE A 124 -22.45 -19.29 8.60
C ILE A 124 -22.22 -20.35 7.51
N ASP A 125 -20.97 -20.76 7.32
CA ASP A 125 -20.61 -21.73 6.28
C ASP A 125 -21.13 -23.12 6.67
N ALA A 126 -21.00 -23.52 7.95
CA ALA A 126 -21.56 -24.76 8.46
C ALA A 126 -23.09 -24.83 8.36
N ILE A 127 -23.79 -23.71 8.66
CA ILE A 127 -25.25 -23.61 8.52
C ILE A 127 -25.67 -23.71 7.05
N ALA A 128 -24.94 -23.01 6.15
CA ALA A 128 -25.19 -23.03 4.72
C ALA A 128 -25.03 -24.43 4.13
N ASP A 129 -23.95 -25.12 4.47
CA ASP A 129 -23.66 -26.48 4.00
C ASP A 129 -24.71 -27.48 4.50
N ARG A 130 -25.09 -27.42 5.79
CA ARG A 130 -26.10 -28.32 6.37
C ARG A 130 -27.48 -28.15 5.73
N LEU A 131 -27.83 -26.94 5.34
CA LEU A 131 -29.14 -26.62 4.76
C LEU A 131 -29.16 -26.71 3.23
N GLY A 132 -28.02 -26.98 2.59
CA GLY A 132 -27.89 -26.95 1.14
C GLY A 132 -28.19 -25.59 0.52
N LEU A 133 -28.04 -24.50 1.30
CA LEU A 133 -28.35 -23.15 0.87
C LEU A 133 -27.06 -22.37 0.58
N PRO A 134 -27.04 -21.48 -0.44
CA PRO A 134 -25.89 -20.64 -0.66
C PRO A 134 -25.58 -19.74 0.54
N ARG A 135 -24.31 -19.69 0.96
CA ARG A 135 -23.80 -18.85 2.07
C ARG A 135 -24.32 -17.41 2.02
N TRP A 136 -24.32 -16.78 0.83
CA TRP A 136 -24.78 -15.41 0.67
C TRP A 136 -26.27 -15.24 0.99
N TRP A 137 -27.10 -16.26 0.70
CA TRP A 137 -28.53 -16.24 0.97
C TRP A 137 -28.79 -16.35 2.46
N VAL A 138 -28.13 -17.30 3.12
CA VAL A 138 -28.17 -17.48 4.58
C VAL A 138 -27.71 -16.20 5.29
N THR A 139 -26.59 -15.62 4.85
CA THR A 139 -26.09 -14.34 5.38
C THR A 139 -27.14 -13.24 5.23
N LYS A 140 -27.73 -13.10 4.03
CA LYS A 140 -28.75 -12.09 3.75
C LYS A 140 -30.01 -12.29 4.61
N ARG A 141 -30.45 -13.54 4.81
CA ARG A 141 -31.60 -13.87 5.66
C ARG A 141 -31.29 -13.57 7.13
N ALA A 142 -30.13 -14.01 7.64
CA ALA A 142 -29.68 -13.71 8.99
C ALA A 142 -29.56 -12.20 9.26
N THR A 143 -29.07 -11.42 8.30
CA THR A 143 -29.06 -9.95 8.38
C THR A 143 -30.47 -9.37 8.44
N LYS A 144 -31.41 -9.89 7.63
CA LYS A 144 -32.82 -9.46 7.68
C LYS A 144 -33.49 -9.79 9.03
N LEU A 145 -33.11 -10.91 9.64
CA LEU A 145 -33.57 -11.33 10.97
C LEU A 145 -32.86 -10.61 12.13
N GLY A 146 -31.87 -9.74 11.86
CA GLY A 146 -31.11 -9.04 12.89
C GLY A 146 -30.11 -9.91 13.66
N LEU A 147 -29.83 -11.12 13.19
CA LEU A 147 -28.93 -12.07 13.87
C LEU A 147 -27.44 -11.71 13.69
N THR A 148 -27.11 -10.99 12.62
CA THR A 148 -25.76 -10.48 12.39
C THR A 148 -25.63 -9.05 12.90
N MET A 149 -24.57 -8.75 13.64
CA MET A 149 -24.23 -7.36 13.96
C MET A 149 -23.98 -6.60 12.65
N ALA A 150 -24.79 -5.57 12.41
CA ALA A 150 -24.52 -4.64 11.32
C ALA A 150 -23.12 -4.05 11.52
N HIS A 151 -22.30 -4.04 10.46
CA HIS A 151 -21.02 -3.35 10.50
C HIS A 151 -21.27 -1.90 10.93
N LYS A 152 -20.75 -1.49 12.09
CA LYS A 152 -20.86 -0.11 12.58
C LYS A 152 -20.13 0.78 11.58
N LYS A 153 -20.88 1.49 10.75
CA LYS A 153 -20.31 2.45 9.80
C LYS A 153 -19.58 3.52 10.63
N GLU A 154 -18.32 3.77 10.29
CA GLU A 154 -17.58 4.83 10.95
C GLU A 154 -18.32 6.17 10.77
N PRO A 155 -18.32 7.03 11.80
CA PRO A 155 -18.87 8.37 11.68
C PRO A 155 -18.24 9.13 10.50
N PRO A 156 -18.97 10.07 9.86
CA PRO A 156 -18.39 10.96 8.87
C PRO A 156 -17.20 11.74 9.46
N TRP A 157 -16.26 12.17 8.61
CA TRP A 157 -15.11 12.97 9.04
C TRP A 157 -15.57 14.37 9.44
N THR A 158 -15.16 14.82 10.63
CA THR A 158 -15.46 16.17 11.11
C THR A 158 -14.46 17.19 10.57
N ALA A 159 -14.79 18.48 10.69
CA ALA A 159 -13.87 19.57 10.36
C ALA A 159 -12.64 19.55 11.27
N ALA A 160 -12.81 19.31 12.58
CA ALA A 160 -11.73 19.20 13.55
C ALA A 160 -10.77 18.04 13.22
N GLU A 161 -11.31 16.87 12.86
CA GLU A 161 -10.47 15.75 12.40
C GLU A 161 -9.70 16.11 11.13
N THR A 162 -10.32 16.87 10.23
CA THR A 162 -9.68 17.30 8.98
C THR A 162 -8.57 18.33 9.22
N ALA A 163 -8.73 19.21 10.22
CA ALA A 163 -7.66 20.13 10.64
C ALA A 163 -6.48 19.36 11.26
N LEU A 164 -6.78 18.43 12.17
CA LEU A 164 -5.76 17.60 12.83
C LEU A 164 -4.93 16.78 11.84
N MET A 165 -5.51 16.36 10.70
CA MET A 165 -4.78 15.64 9.64
C MET A 165 -3.53 16.38 9.13
N SER A 166 -3.52 17.71 9.15
CA SER A 166 -2.39 18.51 8.65
C SER A 166 -1.24 18.63 9.67
N GLU A 167 -1.52 18.37 10.95
CA GLU A 167 -0.58 18.56 12.06
C GLU A 167 0.06 17.25 12.51
N VAL A 168 -0.63 16.12 12.28
CA VAL A 168 -0.14 14.81 12.72
C VAL A 168 0.96 14.24 11.81
N PRO A 169 1.88 13.42 12.34
CA PRO A 169 2.90 12.72 11.55
C PRO A 169 2.30 11.61 10.69
N LEU A 170 1.75 11.95 9.52
CA LEU A 170 1.09 11.00 8.62
C LEU A 170 2.02 9.94 8.00
N HIS A 171 3.33 10.11 8.15
CA HIS A 171 4.33 9.12 7.76
C HIS A 171 4.33 7.88 8.67
N ASP A 172 3.76 8.00 9.88
CA ASP A 172 3.53 6.93 10.83
C ASP A 172 2.03 6.85 11.17
N PRO A 173 1.27 6.00 10.46
CA PRO A 173 -0.16 5.86 10.66
C PRO A 173 -0.56 5.38 12.06
N GLU A 174 0.30 4.65 12.78
CA GLU A 174 -0.01 4.16 14.12
C GLU A 174 0.12 5.27 15.15
N LYS A 175 1.20 6.06 15.07
CA LYS A 175 1.37 7.27 15.88
C LYS A 175 0.28 8.28 15.59
N ALA A 176 -0.06 8.51 14.32
CA ALA A 176 -1.18 9.38 13.95
C ALA A 176 -2.51 8.89 14.56
N ALA A 177 -2.79 7.58 14.50
CA ALA A 177 -4.00 7.02 15.13
C ALA A 177 -4.02 7.17 16.66
N ARG A 178 -2.85 7.12 17.32
CA ARG A 178 -2.73 7.39 18.75
C ARG A 178 -3.05 8.85 19.07
N ILE A 179 -2.49 9.81 18.31
CA ILE A 179 -2.77 11.24 18.49
C ILE A 179 -4.25 11.54 18.24
N PHE A 180 -4.86 10.93 17.22
CA PHE A 180 -6.30 11.05 17.00
C PHE A 180 -7.12 10.59 18.22
N ARG A 181 -6.74 9.46 18.84
CA ARG A 181 -7.41 8.97 20.06
C ARG A 181 -7.22 9.91 21.25
N GLU A 182 -6.05 10.50 21.41
CA GLU A 182 -5.77 11.51 22.45
C GLU A 182 -6.66 12.75 22.27
N HIS A 183 -6.99 13.10 21.02
CA HIS A 183 -7.94 14.18 20.68
C HIS A 183 -9.41 13.73 20.69
N GLY A 184 -9.72 12.52 21.20
CA GLY A 184 -11.07 11.99 21.29
C GLY A 184 -11.63 11.37 20.00
N PHE A 185 -10.83 11.26 18.94
CA PHE A 185 -11.22 10.70 17.65
C PHE A 185 -10.76 9.24 17.52
N ALA A 186 -11.71 8.31 17.50
CA ALA A 186 -11.42 6.89 17.29
C ALA A 186 -11.31 6.56 15.79
N ARG A 187 -10.15 6.85 15.18
CA ARG A 187 -9.85 6.50 13.78
C ARG A 187 -8.80 5.40 13.66
N SER A 188 -9.04 4.46 12.75
CA SER A 188 -8.06 3.42 12.43
C SER A 188 -6.89 4.00 11.60
N PRO A 189 -5.68 3.42 11.68
CA PRO A 189 -4.55 3.82 10.84
C PRO A 189 -4.89 3.82 9.34
N THR A 190 -5.65 2.82 8.89
CA THR A 190 -6.11 2.72 7.49
C THR A 190 -7.07 3.84 7.12
N ALA A 191 -8.00 4.22 8.00
CA ALA A 191 -8.92 5.33 7.76
C ALA A 191 -8.15 6.65 7.59
N ILE A 192 -7.15 6.90 8.44
CA ILE A 192 -6.28 8.08 8.38
C ILE A 192 -5.51 8.11 7.05
N VAL A 193 -4.89 6.99 6.64
CA VAL A 193 -4.17 6.92 5.35
C VAL A 193 -5.11 7.18 4.16
N CYS A 194 -6.30 6.57 4.17
CA CYS A 194 -7.31 6.79 3.14
C CYS A 194 -7.76 8.25 3.10
N ARG A 195 -7.91 8.90 4.26
CA ARG A 195 -8.27 10.32 4.34
C ARG A 195 -7.14 11.22 3.85
N ALA A 196 -5.90 10.98 4.27
CA ALA A 196 -4.72 11.72 3.81
C ALA A 196 -4.62 11.71 2.30
N LYS A 197 -4.82 10.54 1.67
CA LYS A 197 -4.84 10.40 0.21
C LYS A 197 -5.93 11.24 -0.45
N ARG A 198 -7.13 11.30 0.13
CA ARG A 198 -8.26 12.08 -0.40
C ARG A 198 -8.07 13.59 -0.24
N LEU A 199 -7.34 14.00 0.80
CA LEU A 199 -6.96 15.38 1.04
C LEU A 199 -5.65 15.77 0.33
N ASN A 200 -5.02 14.84 -0.38
CA ASN A 200 -3.72 15.04 -1.04
C ASN A 200 -2.59 15.49 -0.11
N LEU A 201 -2.64 15.07 1.16
CA LEU A 201 -1.60 15.38 2.14
C LEU A 201 -0.37 14.49 1.94
N SER A 202 0.82 15.11 2.05
CA SER A 202 2.07 14.37 2.03
C SER A 202 2.17 13.47 3.27
N ARG A 203 2.60 12.23 3.06
CA ARG A 203 2.91 11.27 4.12
C ARG A 203 4.41 11.01 4.22
N ARG A 204 5.22 11.88 3.60
CA ARG A 204 6.68 11.79 3.68
C ARG A 204 7.13 12.30 5.04
N PHE A 205 8.25 11.77 5.50
CA PHE A 205 8.89 12.24 6.73
C PHE A 205 9.54 13.60 6.47
N SER A 206 9.31 14.57 7.37
CA SER A 206 9.80 15.95 7.26
C SER A 206 10.53 16.46 8.50
N GLU A 207 10.55 15.71 9.61
CA GLU A 207 11.09 16.16 10.92
C GLU A 207 12.63 16.11 11.00
N GLY A 208 13.35 16.08 9.87
CA GLY A 208 14.81 16.09 9.84
C GLY A 208 15.41 15.48 8.56
N LEU A 209 16.74 15.48 8.51
CA LEU A 209 17.50 14.94 7.39
C LEU A 209 17.82 13.46 7.62
N SER A 210 17.68 12.66 6.57
CA SER A 210 18.25 11.31 6.57
C SER A 210 19.78 11.37 6.40
N ALA A 211 20.48 10.31 6.82
CA ALA A 211 21.92 10.17 6.58
C ALA A 211 22.32 10.32 5.09
N HIS A 212 21.47 9.87 4.17
CA HIS A 212 21.71 10.02 2.74
C HIS A 212 21.60 11.49 2.31
N GLN A 213 20.54 12.19 2.70
CA GLN A 213 20.38 13.62 2.41
C GLN A 213 21.51 14.45 3.02
N ALA A 214 21.91 14.16 4.26
CA ALA A 214 23.05 14.82 4.87
C ALA A 214 24.35 14.57 4.08
N ALA A 215 24.57 13.33 3.62
CA ALA A 215 25.73 13.01 2.80
C ALA A 215 25.71 13.75 1.45
N GLU A 216 24.55 13.85 0.79
CA GLU A 216 24.38 14.63 -0.46
C GLU A 216 24.73 16.11 -0.24
N ILE A 217 24.22 16.73 0.83
CA ILE A 217 24.53 18.12 1.16
C ILE A 217 26.04 18.32 1.35
N LEU A 218 26.70 17.39 2.04
CA LEU A 218 28.13 17.47 2.36
C LEU A 218 29.06 16.91 1.27
N GLY A 219 28.53 16.39 0.17
CA GLY A 219 29.34 15.75 -0.89
C GLY A 219 30.02 14.44 -0.44
N PHE A 220 29.48 13.78 0.59
CA PHE A 220 29.97 12.51 1.11
C PHE A 220 29.24 11.30 0.51
N ASP A 221 29.86 10.12 0.61
CA ASP A 221 29.14 8.87 0.47
C ASP A 221 28.28 8.59 1.71
N SER A 222 27.15 7.90 1.52
CA SER A 222 26.23 7.56 2.61
C SER A 222 26.88 6.68 3.69
N LYS A 223 27.87 5.85 3.35
CA LYS A 223 28.62 5.05 4.32
C LYS A 223 29.55 5.91 5.16
N THR A 224 30.19 6.92 4.56
CA THR A 224 31.05 7.88 5.25
C THR A 224 30.22 8.63 6.29
N MET A 225 29.07 9.19 5.89
CA MET A 225 28.17 9.85 6.83
C MET A 225 27.70 8.88 7.93
N GLY A 226 27.34 7.64 7.56
CA GLY A 226 26.99 6.61 8.53
C GLY A 226 28.08 6.31 9.56
N THR A 227 29.36 6.44 9.20
CA THR A 227 30.49 6.22 10.10
C THR A 227 30.58 7.33 11.15
N TYR A 228 30.45 8.60 10.74
CA TYR A 228 30.42 9.74 11.67
C TYR A 228 29.23 9.70 12.63
N LEU A 229 28.07 9.24 12.15
CA LEU A 229 26.88 9.04 13.00
C LEU A 229 27.07 7.93 14.04
N ILE A 230 27.73 6.83 13.65
CA ILE A 230 28.02 5.72 14.57
C ILE A 230 29.10 6.10 15.57
N ALA A 231 30.12 6.84 15.14
CA ALA A 231 31.19 7.36 16.00
C ALA A 231 30.70 8.40 17.01
N GLY A 232 29.57 9.06 16.71
CA GLY A 232 29.01 10.12 17.55
C GLY A 232 29.50 11.52 17.21
N ASP A 233 30.36 11.66 16.20
CA ASP A 233 30.87 12.96 15.71
C ASP A 233 29.74 13.86 15.21
N CYS A 234 28.70 13.27 14.60
CA CYS A 234 27.48 13.98 14.23
C CYS A 234 26.29 13.42 15.03
N ARG A 235 25.63 14.30 15.81
CA ARG A 235 24.48 13.92 16.64
C ARG A 235 23.28 13.58 15.76
N ALA A 236 22.72 12.40 15.98
CA ALA A 236 21.50 11.94 15.33
C ALA A 236 20.74 10.96 16.21
N THR A 237 19.46 10.80 15.92
CA THR A 237 18.62 9.78 16.54
C THR A 237 18.24 8.71 15.52
N LYS A 238 17.98 7.50 16.00
CA LYS A 238 17.35 6.46 15.17
C LYS A 238 15.86 6.73 15.12
N ARG A 239 15.30 6.70 13.92
CA ARG A 239 13.86 6.76 13.70
C ARG A 239 13.22 5.51 14.30
N ASP A 240 12.04 5.65 14.89
CA ASP A 240 11.18 4.51 15.20
C ASP A 240 10.42 4.06 13.94
N ASP A 241 11.16 3.68 12.90
CA ASP A 241 10.62 2.92 11.79
C ASP A 241 10.88 1.45 12.12
N GLN A 242 9.83 0.63 12.26
CA GLN A 242 9.88 -0.80 12.60
C GLN A 242 10.59 -1.67 11.52
N ARG A 243 11.75 -1.23 11.06
CA ARG A 243 12.58 -1.84 10.03
C ARG A 243 13.47 -2.86 10.68
N LEU A 244 13.47 -4.04 10.09
CA LEU A 244 14.31 -5.15 10.53
C LEU A 244 15.79 -4.84 10.26
N PRO A 245 16.74 -5.44 11.03
CA PRO A 245 18.17 -5.31 10.77
C PRO A 245 18.56 -5.65 9.32
N GLN A 246 17.90 -6.63 8.71
CA GLN A 246 18.10 -7.06 7.32
C GLN A 246 17.73 -5.98 6.28
N GLN A 247 16.87 -5.03 6.65
CA GLN A 247 16.51 -3.89 5.83
C GLN A 247 17.48 -2.70 6.01
N GLY A 248 18.62 -2.93 6.66
CA GLY A 248 19.58 -1.90 7.06
C GLY A 248 19.22 -1.21 8.38
N GLY A 249 18.26 -1.77 9.13
CA GLY A 249 17.76 -1.23 10.38
C GLY A 249 17.08 0.13 10.24
N SER A 250 16.84 0.75 11.39
CA SER A 250 16.18 2.05 11.45
C SER A 250 17.01 3.16 10.84
N ARG A 251 16.33 4.09 10.16
CA ARG A 251 17.01 5.22 9.51
C ARG A 251 17.49 6.23 10.55
N TRP A 252 18.60 6.90 10.25
CA TRP A 252 19.06 8.05 11.03
C TRP A 252 18.23 9.29 10.72
N VAL A 253 17.92 10.07 11.75
CA VAL A 253 17.31 11.40 11.69
C VAL A 253 18.31 12.37 12.29
N ILE A 254 18.75 13.32 11.47
CA ILE A 254 19.72 14.36 11.83
C ILE A 254 18.97 15.68 11.85
N ALA A 255 19.00 16.39 12.97
CA ALA A 255 18.49 17.74 13.02
C ALA A 255 19.41 18.64 12.18
N PRO A 256 18.88 19.58 11.38
CA PRO A 256 19.72 20.49 10.59
C PRO A 256 20.76 21.24 11.43
N ALA A 257 20.40 21.64 12.66
CA ALA A 257 21.32 22.28 13.60
C ALA A 257 22.50 21.38 14.00
N ASP A 258 22.27 20.08 14.19
CA ASP A 258 23.32 19.12 14.52
C ASP A 258 24.24 18.87 13.33
N LEU A 259 23.68 18.81 12.11
CA LEU A 259 24.49 18.71 10.88
C LEU A 259 25.33 19.97 10.67
N ARG A 260 24.76 21.16 10.91
CA ARG A 260 25.49 22.43 10.86
C ARG A 260 26.64 22.45 11.86
N ARG A 261 26.42 22.01 13.09
CA ARG A 261 27.48 21.92 14.10
C ARG A 261 28.61 20.99 13.66
N PHE A 262 28.27 19.82 13.12
CA PHE A 262 29.26 18.91 12.54
C PHE A 262 30.11 19.58 11.44
N VAL A 263 29.49 20.38 10.56
CA VAL A 263 30.24 21.12 9.52
C VAL A 263 31.22 22.12 10.12
N LEU A 264 30.82 22.84 11.17
CA LEU A 264 31.68 23.83 11.82
C LEU A 264 32.86 23.16 12.54
N ASP A 265 32.62 22.03 13.19
CA ASP A 265 33.63 21.31 13.97
C ASP A 265 34.60 20.51 13.09
N HIS A 266 34.20 20.17 11.86
CA HIS A 266 34.95 19.29 10.95
C HIS A 266 35.04 19.81 9.51
N LEU A 267 35.16 21.13 9.36
CA LEU A 267 35.21 21.78 8.04
C LEU A 267 36.39 21.28 7.19
N ASP A 268 37.50 20.93 7.83
CA ASP A 268 38.72 20.35 7.24
C ASP A 268 38.46 19.01 6.54
N ARG A 269 37.43 18.28 6.95
CA ARG A 269 37.08 16.96 6.41
C ARG A 269 36.11 17.04 5.22
N ILE A 270 35.59 18.23 4.90
CA ILE A 270 34.56 18.42 3.87
C ILE A 270 35.19 18.94 2.57
N ASP A 271 35.01 18.19 1.49
CA ASP A 271 35.42 18.62 0.15
C ASP A 271 34.36 19.56 -0.45
N LEU A 272 34.58 20.88 -0.28
CA LEU A 272 33.70 21.93 -0.79
C LEU A 272 33.50 21.93 -2.31
N ARG A 273 34.25 21.12 -3.08
CA ARG A 273 34.02 20.96 -4.52
C ARG A 273 32.85 20.02 -4.81
N LYS A 274 32.52 19.13 -3.88
CA LYS A 274 31.51 18.06 -4.04
C LYS A 274 30.20 18.34 -3.33
N VAL A 275 30.17 19.34 -2.45
CA VAL A 275 28.95 19.73 -1.73
C VAL A 275 27.86 20.21 -2.69
N ASP A 276 26.60 19.99 -2.33
CA ASP A 276 25.50 20.74 -2.91
C ASP A 276 25.60 22.17 -2.41
N LYS A 277 26.09 23.08 -3.27
CA LYS A 277 26.40 24.46 -2.88
C LYS A 277 25.17 25.20 -2.34
N VAL A 278 23.98 24.96 -2.89
CA VAL A 278 22.77 25.67 -2.48
C VAL A 278 22.31 25.15 -1.12
N ALA A 279 22.19 23.83 -0.98
CA ALA A 279 21.74 23.23 0.27
C ALA A 279 22.77 23.42 1.41
N PHE A 280 24.07 23.42 1.09
CA PHE A 280 25.15 23.66 2.03
C PHE A 280 25.13 25.11 2.56
N VAL A 281 24.96 26.09 1.68
CA VAL A 281 24.83 27.50 2.10
C VAL A 281 23.58 27.69 2.96
N GLY A 282 22.44 27.12 2.56
CA GLY A 282 21.21 27.17 3.37
C GLY A 282 21.40 26.56 4.77
N LEU A 283 22.09 25.42 4.86
CA LEU A 283 22.45 24.79 6.13
C LEU A 283 23.32 25.69 7.02
N ILE A 284 24.36 26.32 6.46
CA ILE A 284 25.28 27.20 7.20
C ILE A 284 24.59 28.50 7.62
N ALA A 285 23.73 29.05 6.77
CA ALA A 285 22.94 30.26 7.04
C ALA A 285 21.86 30.03 8.10
N GLY A 286 21.49 28.77 8.36
CA GLY A 286 20.36 28.42 9.23
C GLY A 286 19.01 28.48 8.52
N GLU A 287 19.01 28.69 7.20
CA GLU A 287 17.86 28.58 6.31
C GLU A 287 17.60 27.11 6.00
N THR A 288 17.24 26.34 7.02
CA THR A 288 16.81 24.95 6.84
C THR A 288 15.34 24.82 7.18
N GLU A 289 14.51 25.53 6.42
CA GLU A 289 13.27 24.87 6.00
C GLU A 289 13.67 23.80 5.00
N PRO A 290 13.30 22.52 5.19
CA PRO A 290 13.48 21.53 4.14
C PRO A 290 12.80 22.07 2.89
N PRO A 291 13.35 21.89 1.67
CA PRO A 291 12.65 22.31 0.48
C PRO A 291 11.29 21.61 0.52
N ALA A 292 10.23 22.39 0.75
CA ALA A 292 8.90 21.94 0.48
C ALA A 292 8.95 21.52 -0.98
N THR A 293 8.96 20.21 -1.23
CA THR A 293 8.68 19.70 -2.56
C THR A 293 7.42 20.45 -2.96
N PRO A 294 7.45 21.31 -4.01
CA PRO A 294 6.29 22.13 -4.33
C PRO A 294 5.15 21.14 -4.46
N ALA A 295 4.19 21.25 -3.53
CA ALA A 295 2.97 20.50 -3.62
C ALA A 295 2.45 20.85 -5.00
N ALA A 296 2.50 19.87 -5.93
CA ALA A 296 2.03 20.06 -7.29
C ALA A 296 0.68 20.75 -7.15
N ALA A 297 0.62 22.01 -7.63
CA ALA A 297 -0.48 22.90 -7.38
C ALA A 297 -1.77 22.11 -7.56
N LEU A 298 -2.56 22.01 -6.48
CA LEU A 298 -3.86 21.37 -6.53
C LEU A 298 -4.56 21.95 -7.77
N PRO A 299 -4.93 21.13 -8.78
CA PRO A 299 -5.77 21.64 -9.84
C PRO A 299 -6.99 22.22 -9.13
N ALA A 300 -7.28 23.49 -9.40
CA ALA A 300 -8.42 24.19 -8.82
C ALA A 300 -9.63 23.25 -8.82
N PRO A 301 -10.40 23.18 -7.71
CA PRO A 301 -11.60 22.35 -7.68
C PRO A 301 -12.40 22.71 -8.92
N ARG A 302 -12.61 21.73 -9.81
CA ARG A 302 -13.51 21.92 -10.96
C ARG A 302 -14.85 22.32 -10.36
N GLU A 303 -15.20 23.60 -10.48
CA GLU A 303 -16.53 24.09 -10.20
C GLU A 303 -17.48 23.18 -10.98
N LYS A 304 -18.26 22.39 -10.24
CA LYS A 304 -19.40 21.72 -10.87
C LYS A 304 -20.37 22.85 -11.20
N PRO A 305 -20.83 23.00 -12.45
CA PRO A 305 -21.89 23.94 -12.75
C PRO A 305 -23.14 23.47 -11.99
N ASP A 306 -23.36 24.05 -10.82
CA ASP A 306 -24.65 23.98 -10.14
C ASP A 306 -25.64 24.72 -11.03
N GLY A 307 -26.49 23.95 -11.73
CA GLY A 307 -27.54 24.49 -12.59
C GLY A 307 -27.60 23.93 -14.01
N ALA A 308 -26.75 22.99 -14.41
CA ALA A 308 -26.89 22.35 -15.71
C ALA A 308 -28.22 21.57 -15.79
N THR A 309 -29.13 22.02 -16.65
CA THR A 309 -30.39 21.36 -16.96
C THR A 309 -30.22 20.61 -18.28
N VAL A 310 -30.54 19.33 -18.31
CA VAL A 310 -30.49 18.50 -19.50
C VAL A 310 -31.91 18.41 -20.03
N VAL A 311 -32.11 18.82 -21.28
CA VAL A 311 -33.38 18.61 -21.99
C VAL A 311 -33.37 17.19 -22.54
N ILE A 312 -34.37 16.40 -22.17
CA ILE A 312 -34.59 15.06 -22.71
C ILE A 312 -35.87 15.12 -23.54
N THR A 313 -35.74 14.88 -24.83
CA THR A 313 -36.89 14.70 -25.73
C THR A 313 -37.41 13.28 -25.57
N VAL A 314 -38.69 13.15 -25.22
CA VAL A 314 -39.37 11.85 -25.12
C VAL A 314 -40.43 11.80 -26.22
N ASP A 315 -40.35 10.80 -27.10
CA ASP A 315 -41.30 10.62 -28.20
C ASP A 315 -42.74 10.57 -27.66
N GLY A 316 -43.58 11.48 -28.16
CA GLY A 316 -44.99 11.64 -27.76
C GLY A 316 -45.25 12.51 -26.52
N LEU A 317 -44.21 12.98 -25.82
CA LEU A 317 -44.35 13.79 -24.60
C LEU A 317 -43.63 15.16 -24.66
N GLY A 318 -42.86 15.42 -25.70
CA GLY A 318 -42.14 16.68 -25.89
C GLY A 318 -40.85 16.78 -25.06
N ASP A 319 -40.30 18.00 -25.00
CA ASP A 319 -39.03 18.28 -24.34
C ASP A 319 -39.21 18.49 -22.83
N ILE A 320 -38.53 17.66 -22.03
CA ILE A 320 -38.57 17.73 -20.56
C ILE A 320 -37.21 18.20 -20.05
N ALA A 321 -37.21 19.35 -19.36
CA ALA A 321 -36.03 19.92 -18.73
C ALA A 321 -35.78 19.27 -17.36
N VAL A 322 -34.72 18.47 -17.25
CA VAL A 322 -34.37 17.74 -16.01
C VAL A 322 -33.06 18.26 -15.43
N PRO A 323 -33.00 18.63 -14.14
CA PRO A 323 -31.74 19.03 -13.51
C PRO A 323 -30.71 17.89 -13.54
N ALA A 324 -29.48 18.14 -14.00
CA ALA A 324 -28.45 17.11 -14.17
C ALA A 324 -28.13 16.30 -12.90
N ARG A 325 -28.44 16.85 -11.71
CA ARG A 325 -28.31 16.14 -10.42
C ARG A 325 -29.22 14.92 -10.29
N VAL A 326 -30.34 14.89 -11.01
CA VAL A 326 -31.34 13.80 -10.96
C VAL A 326 -30.91 12.57 -11.76
N LEU A 327 -30.04 12.74 -12.77
CA LEU A 327 -29.67 11.67 -13.72
C LEU A 327 -28.52 10.74 -13.26
N GLY A 328 -27.96 10.94 -12.06
CA GLY A 328 -26.94 10.04 -11.49
C GLY A 328 -25.71 9.79 -12.41
N ARG A 329 -24.94 8.74 -12.14
CA ARG A 329 -23.71 8.40 -12.91
C ARG A 329 -23.96 7.75 -14.29
N HIS A 330 -25.18 7.78 -14.81
CA HIS A 330 -25.55 7.09 -16.05
C HIS A 330 -25.58 7.97 -17.31
N ALA A 331 -25.31 9.27 -17.18
CA ALA A 331 -25.26 10.20 -18.33
C ALA A 331 -24.13 9.94 -19.34
N ARG A 332 -23.20 9.00 -19.09
CA ARG A 332 -22.08 8.71 -20.01
C ARG A 332 -22.37 7.64 -21.07
N THR A 333 -23.49 6.93 -20.96
CA THR A 333 -23.81 5.80 -21.86
C THR A 333 -24.73 6.14 -23.02
N CYS A 334 -25.20 7.37 -23.14
CA CYS A 334 -26.00 7.82 -24.28
C CYS A 334 -25.15 8.67 -25.23
N ARG A 335 -24.11 8.08 -25.82
CA ARG A 335 -23.46 8.58 -27.03
C ARG A 335 -23.96 7.72 -28.18
N ASN A 336 -25.10 8.08 -28.73
CA ASN A 336 -25.57 7.72 -30.05
C ASN A 336 -26.93 8.39 -30.18
N TYR A 337 -27.01 9.50 -30.92
CA TYR A 337 -28.05 9.80 -31.89
C TYR A 337 -27.63 11.06 -32.66
N SER A 338 -27.32 10.83 -33.94
CA SER A 338 -27.45 11.70 -35.12
C SER A 338 -27.24 13.21 -34.98
N ARG A 339 -26.13 13.69 -35.58
CA ARG A 339 -26.12 15.02 -36.23
C ARG A 339 -27.00 14.92 -37.49
N GLY A 340 -28.07 15.70 -37.52
CA GLY A 340 -28.86 16.00 -38.71
C GLY A 340 -29.19 17.48 -38.69
N GLU A 341 -28.59 18.17 -39.67
CA GLU A 341 -28.80 19.55 -40.19
C GLU A 341 -28.96 20.73 -39.23
#